data_AF-A0A433IF64-F1
#
_entry.id   AF-A0A433IF64-F1
#
_cell.length_a   1.000
_cell.length_b   1.000
_cell.length_c   1.000
_cell.angle_alpha   90.00
_cell.angle_beta   90.00
_cell.angle_gamma   90.00
#
_symmetry.space_group_name_H-M   'P 1'
#
loop_
_entity.id
_entity.type
_entity.pdbx_description
1 polymer ?
#
loop_
_entity_poly.entity_id
_entity_poly.type
_entity_poly.pdbx_seq_one_letter_code
_entity_poly.pdbx_strand_id
1 'polypeptide(L)'
;YAEAAGKAAEAIRTKSPTAVAVAHEAQRRLAARGADLTVADALRQEFTIGTHLMREPDMAEGIRALLVDKDKDPTWSPARLEDVSAEDVAGHFEPVSGVDPLQLG
;
A
#
# COMPACT_ATOMS: atom_id res chain seq x y z
N TYR A 1 18.22 -1.49 20.31
CA TYR A 1 16.97 -1.24 19.58
C TYR A 1 16.97 0.09 18.81
N ALA A 2 17.56 1.18 19.32
CA ALA A 2 17.57 2.48 18.64
C ALA A 2 18.14 2.44 17.19
N GLU A 3 19.26 1.75 16.97
CA GLU A 3 19.86 1.62 15.64
C GLU A 3 18.93 0.89 14.65
N ALA A 4 18.34 -0.23 15.06
CA ALA A 4 17.43 -1.01 14.23
C ALA A 4 16.16 -0.21 13.88
N ALA A 5 15.61 0.53 14.84
CA ALA A 5 14.47 1.42 14.60
C ALA A 5 14.82 2.55 13.62
N GLY A 6 16.02 3.13 13.74
CA GLY A 6 16.53 4.14 12.80
C GLY A 6 16.61 3.63 11.37
N LYS A 7 17.22 2.45 11.17
CA LYS A 7 17.33 1.79 9.84
C LYS A 7 15.96 1.50 9.23
N ALA A 8 15.00 1.03 10.02
CA ALA A 8 13.65 0.78 9.55
C ALA A 8 12.95 2.08 9.10
N ALA A 9 13.07 3.15 9.89
CA ALA A 9 12.49 4.45 9.55
C ALA A 9 13.12 5.05 8.29
N GLU A 10 14.43 4.90 8.10
CA GLU A 10 15.11 5.31 6.87
C GLU A 10 14.61 4.53 5.66
N ALA A 11 14.48 3.21 5.77
CA ALA A 11 13.95 2.38 4.69
C ALA A 11 12.52 2.78 4.30
N ILE A 12 11.64 3.00 5.27
CA ILE A 12 10.26 3.46 5.06
C ILE A 12 10.22 4.81 4.33
N ARG A 13 11.07 5.76 4.72
CA ARG A 13 11.13 7.10 4.12
C ARG A 13 11.53 7.12 2.64
N THR A 14 12.06 6.03 2.10
CA THR A 14 12.40 5.90 0.67
C THR A 14 11.25 5.40 -0.22
N LYS A 15 10.10 5.06 0.37
CA LYS A 15 8.96 4.45 -0.34
C LYS A 15 7.87 5.48 -0.61
N SER A 16 6.94 5.13 -1.51
CA SER A 16 5.70 5.89 -1.72
C SER A 16 4.99 6.10 -0.37
N PRO A 17 4.75 7.36 0.05
CA PRO A 17 4.04 7.65 1.29
C PRO A 17 2.62 7.04 1.33
N THR A 18 1.88 7.11 0.22
CA THR A 18 0.56 6.49 0.09
C THR A 18 0.63 4.98 0.30
N ALA A 19 1.55 4.30 -0.39
CA ALA A 19 1.69 2.85 -0.27
C ALA A 19 2.06 2.40 1.16
N VAL A 20 2.92 3.15 1.85
CA VAL A 20 3.27 2.88 3.26
C VAL A 20 2.05 3.03 4.17
N ALA A 21 1.29 4.12 4.02
CA ALA A 21 0.11 4.37 4.84
C ALA A 21 -0.97 3.30 4.62
N VAL A 22 -1.22 2.94 3.36
CA VAL A 22 -2.18 1.89 2.99
C VAL A 22 -1.74 0.53 3.52
N ALA A 23 -0.46 0.16 3.38
CA ALA A 23 0.06 -1.10 3.91
C ALA A 23 -0.06 -1.17 5.45
N HIS A 24 0.21 -0.07 6.15
CA HIS A 24 0.05 -0.03 7.60
C HIS A 24 -1.41 -0.23 8.02
N GLU A 25 -2.34 0.48 7.38
CA GLU A 25 -3.77 0.35 7.66
C GLU A 25 -4.29 -1.06 7.29
N ALA A 26 -3.79 -1.64 6.21
CA ALA A 26 -4.10 -3.01 5.79
C ALA A 26 -3.75 -4.03 6.88
N GLN A 27 -2.57 -3.89 7.51
CA GLN A 27 -2.19 -4.73 8.65
C GLN A 27 -3.11 -4.50 9.86
N ARG A 28 -3.49 -3.25 10.16
CA ARG A 28 -4.38 -2.93 11.28
C ARG A 28 -5.78 -3.54 11.11
N ARG A 29 -6.35 -3.47 9.91
CA ARG A 29 -7.67 -4.04 9.59
C ARG A 29 -7.69 -5.55 9.73
N LEU A 30 -6.68 -6.25 9.21
CA LEU A 30 -6.58 -7.70 9.35
C LEU A 30 -6.29 -8.13 10.80
N ALA A 31 -5.43 -7.39 11.53
CA ALA A 31 -5.14 -7.67 12.93
C ALA A 31 -6.40 -7.53 13.82
N ALA A 32 -7.30 -6.59 13.51
CA ALA A 32 -8.57 -6.43 14.22
C ALA A 32 -9.50 -7.63 14.11
N ARG A 33 -9.28 -8.54 13.15
CA ARG A 33 -10.04 -9.79 13.02
C ARG A 33 -9.59 -10.88 14.01
N GLY A 34 -8.41 -10.75 14.60
CA GLY A 34 -7.90 -11.69 15.61
C GLY A 34 -7.92 -13.15 15.12
N ALA A 35 -8.47 -14.05 15.93
CA ALA A 35 -8.54 -15.48 15.61
C ALA A 35 -9.48 -15.81 14.42
N ASP A 36 -10.36 -14.88 14.03
CA ASP A 36 -11.30 -15.09 12.93
C ASP A 36 -10.70 -14.72 11.55
N LEU A 37 -9.46 -14.24 11.52
CA LEU A 37 -8.76 -13.89 10.28
C LEU A 37 -8.59 -15.13 9.40
N THR A 38 -9.09 -15.06 8.17
CA THR A 38 -8.86 -16.10 7.16
C THR A 38 -7.93 -15.59 6.05
N VAL A 39 -7.28 -16.53 5.35
CA VAL A 39 -6.52 -16.21 4.13
C VAL A 39 -7.41 -15.56 3.07
N ALA A 40 -8.68 -15.98 3.00
CA ALA A 40 -9.66 -15.39 2.08
C ALA A 40 -9.91 -13.91 2.36
N ASP A 41 -9.95 -13.49 3.64
CA ASP A 41 -10.10 -12.07 4.00
C ASP A 41 -8.89 -11.26 3.55
N ALA A 42 -7.67 -11.77 3.81
CA ALA A 42 -6.45 -11.12 3.38
C ALA A 42 -6.40 -10.97 1.85
N LEU A 43 -6.71 -12.03 1.10
CA LEU A 43 -6.69 -11.99 -0.37
C LEU A 43 -7.72 -11.02 -0.95
N ARG A 44 -8.94 -10.93 -0.39
CA ARG A 44 -9.94 -9.94 -0.84
C ARG A 44 -9.48 -8.51 -0.59
N GLN A 45 -8.87 -8.26 0.57
CA GLN A 45 -8.32 -6.96 0.91
C GLN A 45 -7.17 -6.59 -0.04
N GLU A 46 -6.19 -7.48 -0.21
CA GLU A 46 -5.03 -7.25 -1.08
C GLU A 46 -5.43 -7.05 -2.54
N PHE A 47 -6.44 -7.78 -3.02
CA PHE A 47 -6.98 -7.57 -4.37
C PHE A 47 -7.54 -6.15 -4.52
N THR A 48 -8.31 -5.69 -3.54
CA THR A 48 -8.94 -4.36 -3.55
C THR A 48 -7.87 -3.26 -3.55
N ILE A 49 -6.93 -3.35 -2.60
CA ILE A 49 -5.80 -2.42 -2.48
C ILE A 49 -4.98 -2.40 -3.76
N GLY A 50 -4.57 -3.57 -4.27
CA GLY A 50 -3.77 -3.69 -5.48
C GLY A 50 -4.48 -3.08 -6.69
N THR A 51 -5.79 -3.29 -6.82
CA THR A 51 -6.59 -2.73 -7.91
C THR A 51 -6.63 -1.20 -7.88
N HIS A 52 -6.69 -0.58 -6.70
CA HIS A 52 -6.62 0.87 -6.55
C HIS A 52 -5.19 1.40 -6.80
N LEU A 53 -4.17 0.79 -6.17
CA LEU A 53 -2.78 1.20 -6.35
C LEU A 53 -2.30 1.11 -7.80
N MET A 54 -2.79 0.16 -8.60
CA MET A 54 -2.46 0.09 -10.04
C MET A 54 -2.89 1.34 -10.83
N ARG A 55 -3.82 2.13 -10.31
CA ARG A 55 -4.29 3.37 -10.94
C ARG A 55 -3.55 4.61 -10.44
N GLU A 56 -2.76 4.48 -9.37
CA GLU A 56 -2.02 5.60 -8.78
C GLU A 56 -0.74 5.92 -9.56
N PRO A 57 -0.37 7.21 -9.69
CA PRO A 57 0.86 7.63 -10.37
C PRO A 57 2.13 6.99 -9.78
N ASP A 58 2.15 6.82 -8.46
CA ASP A 58 3.29 6.25 -7.72
C ASP A 58 3.62 4.81 -8.15
N MET A 59 2.64 4.04 -8.64
CA MET A 59 2.92 2.70 -9.17
C MET A 59 3.79 2.77 -10.43
N ALA A 60 3.42 3.62 -11.39
CA ALA A 60 4.18 3.82 -12.61
C ALA A 60 5.57 4.40 -12.30
N GLU A 61 5.63 5.36 -11.37
CA GLU A 61 6.89 5.98 -10.96
C GLU A 61 7.84 5.00 -10.28
N GLY A 62 7.32 4.13 -9.41
CA GLY A 62 8.12 3.10 -8.77
C GLY A 62 8.68 2.09 -9.78
N ILE A 63 7.88 1.70 -10.77
CA ILE A 63 8.34 0.86 -11.89
C ILE A 63 9.43 1.59 -12.68
N ARG A 64 9.21 2.87 -13.01
CA ARG A 64 10.17 3.68 -13.75
C ARG A 64 11.53 3.73 -13.03
N ALA A 65 11.54 4.16 -11.77
CA ALA A 65 12.75 4.36 -10.98
C ALA A 65 13.51 3.06 -10.69
N LEU A 66 12.80 1.93 -10.52
CA LEU A 66 13.41 0.66 -10.14
C LEU A 66 13.78 -0.24 -11.33
N LEU A 67 12.94 -0.27 -12.37
CA LEU A 67 13.01 -1.29 -13.42
C LEU A 67 13.28 -0.72 -14.81
N VAL A 68 12.80 0.47 -15.13
CA VAL A 68 12.95 1.09 -16.46
C VAL A 68 14.24 1.91 -16.52
N ASP A 69 14.27 3.04 -15.81
CA ASP A 69 15.40 3.97 -15.80
C ASP A 69 16.48 3.50 -14.80
N LYS A 70 16.07 2.78 -13.75
CA LYS A 70 16.94 2.18 -12.72
C LYS A 70 17.78 3.22 -11.97
N ASP A 71 17.32 4.45 -11.91
CA ASP A 71 17.98 5.56 -11.19
C ASP A 71 17.87 5.41 -9.66
N LYS A 72 16.87 4.65 -9.17
CA LYS A 72 16.50 4.55 -7.75
C LYS A 72 16.14 5.92 -7.14
N ASP A 73 15.66 6.85 -7.96
CA ASP A 73 15.28 8.21 -7.57
C ASP A 73 13.81 8.51 -7.95
N PRO A 74 12.85 7.91 -7.23
CA PRO A 74 11.44 8.11 -7.50
C PRO A 74 10.92 9.46 -6.98
N THR A 75 10.08 10.12 -7.75
CA THR A 75 9.35 11.33 -7.38
C THR A 75 7.92 10.99 -6.94
N TRP A 76 7.76 10.68 -5.66
CA TRP A 76 6.46 10.30 -5.08
C TRP A 76 5.48 11.47 -4.98
N SER A 77 4.18 11.16 -5.12
CA SER A 77 3.08 12.10 -4.94
C SER A 77 1.99 11.48 -4.04
N PRO A 78 1.78 11.99 -2.81
CA PRO A 78 2.52 13.08 -2.17
C PRO A 78 3.95 12.68 -1.80
N ALA A 79 4.81 13.68 -1.58
CA ALA A 79 6.23 13.45 -1.29
C ALA A 79 6.52 13.09 0.19
N ARG A 80 5.57 13.35 1.11
CA ARG A 80 5.75 13.18 2.56
C ARG A 80 4.58 12.39 3.16
N LEU A 81 4.85 11.68 4.26
CA LEU A 81 3.85 10.85 4.95
C LEU A 81 2.73 11.68 5.58
N GLU A 82 3.08 12.84 6.13
CA GLU A 82 2.18 13.81 6.75
C GLU A 82 1.18 14.44 5.76
N ASP A 83 1.45 14.34 4.46
CA ASP A 83 0.59 14.87 3.41
C ASP A 83 -0.43 13.81 2.90
N VAL A 84 -0.35 12.57 3.38
CA VAL A 84 -1.32 11.51 3.04
C VAL A 84 -2.55 11.65 3.94
N SER A 85 -3.72 11.88 3.36
CA SER A 85 -4.95 12.01 4.14
C SER A 85 -5.55 10.66 4.53
N ALA A 86 -6.30 10.63 5.62
CA ALA A 86 -7.03 9.43 6.03
C ALA A 86 -8.12 9.03 5.02
N GLU A 87 -8.66 10.01 4.28
CA GLU A 87 -9.64 9.80 3.21
C GLU A 87 -9.00 9.08 2.02
N ASP A 88 -7.81 9.53 1.59
CA ASP A 88 -7.05 8.87 0.52
C ASP A 88 -6.75 7.42 0.89
N VAL A 89 -6.31 7.16 2.13
CA VAL A 89 -6.08 5.79 2.61
C VAL A 89 -7.37 4.98 2.61
N ALA A 90 -8.49 5.55 3.08
CA ALA A 90 -9.77 4.84 3.12
C ALA A 90 -10.25 4.42 1.73
N GLY A 91 -10.06 5.28 0.72
CA GLY A 91 -10.43 5.00 -0.68
C GLY A 91 -9.82 3.71 -1.24
N HIS A 92 -8.63 3.34 -0.78
CA HIS A 92 -7.94 2.11 -1.22
C HIS A 92 -8.58 0.81 -0.72
N PHE A 93 -9.57 0.90 0.17
CA PHE A 93 -10.30 -0.24 0.70
C PHE A 93 -11.76 -0.28 0.22
N GLU A 94 -12.16 0.67 -0.63
CA GLU A 94 -13.51 0.68 -1.20
C GLU A 94 -13.68 -0.50 -2.16
N PRO A 95 -14.77 -1.29 -2.05
CA PRO A 95 -14.99 -2.45 -2.90
C PRO A 95 -14.93 -2.12 -4.38
N VAL A 96 -14.21 -2.95 -5.14
CA VAL A 96 -14.20 -2.85 -6.61
C VAL A 96 -15.53 -3.38 -7.15
N SER A 97 -16.33 -2.50 -7.75
CA SER A 97 -17.67 -2.86 -8.23
C SER A 97 -17.65 -3.98 -9.26
N GLY A 98 -18.51 -4.97 -9.09
CA GLY A 98 -18.75 -6.03 -10.07
C GLY A 98 -17.70 -7.16 -10.10
N VAL A 99 -16.81 -7.22 -9.10
CA VAL A 99 -15.79 -8.28 -8.99
C VAL A 99 -15.81 -8.90 -7.59
N ASP A 100 -16.01 -10.21 -7.48
CA ASP A 100 -15.61 -10.96 -6.28
C ASP A 100 -14.18 -11.50 -6.50
N PRO A 101 -13.17 -11.03 -5.73
CA PRO A 101 -11.78 -11.41 -5.92
C PRO A 101 -11.52 -12.93 -5.88
N LEU A 102 -12.39 -13.68 -5.20
CA LEU A 102 -12.24 -15.13 -5.02
C LEU A 102 -13.20 -15.94 -5.89
N GLN A 103 -14.05 -15.29 -6.68
CA GLN A 103 -14.81 -15.92 -7.75
C GLN A 103 -14.26 -15.48 -9.10
N LEU A 104 -12.99 -15.80 -9.34
CA LEU A 104 -12.45 -15.80 -10.69
C LEU A 104 -13.12 -16.97 -11.42
N GLY A 105 -14.02 -16.65 -12.35
CA GLY A 105 -14.75 -17.62 -13.18
C GLY A 105 -13.85 -18.47 -14.07
#